data_AF-A0A3M8FRD1-F1
#
_entry.id   AF-A0A3M8FRD1-F1
#
_cell.length_a   1.000
_cell.length_b   1.000
_cell.length_c   1.000
_cell.angle_alpha   90.00
_cell.angle_beta   90.00
_cell.angle_gamma   90.00
#
_symmetry.space_group_name_H-M   'P 1'
#
loop_
_entity.id
_entity.type
_entity.pdbx_description
1 polymer ?
#
loop_
_entity_poly.entity_id
_entity_poly.type
_entity_poly.pdbx_seq_one_letter_code
_entity_poly.pdbx_strand_id
1 'polypeptide(L)'
;MHRLATPLIIALAATAGTTSAQLTLPPTAPKPERPEYIPPSERVQQPPEAPTNQFNPTSVEYTSIYTVNDDGTITGPTKHFEIAALKNNPLIDEELWEFLDVILEERSEEMEVVAHKYPRQCIDAITTLIPKFDVEDEATRTSLANVTSSLTQPTGLISWVQTQGVLTDEMVQMSQFIANDYTQTMMMNIKNNAPKDLTELEVISLQARFLVRGGIDEPLRGFGRLARFVIENNPGLVENADEILALQGNEFIDDAAKALSPIEDQKLQQLFLEAHNNN
;
A
#
# COMPACT_ATOMS: atom_id res chain seq x y z
N MET A 1 -0.64 -28.83 -24.37
CA MET A 1 -1.96 -28.40 -23.83
C MET A 1 -1.74 -27.12 -23.03
N HIS A 2 -2.76 -26.27 -23.05
CA HIS A 2 -2.81 -24.81 -22.86
C HIS A 2 -1.86 -24.12 -21.87
N ARG A 3 -1.17 -23.09 -22.38
CA ARG A 3 -0.63 -21.95 -21.64
C ARG A 3 -1.79 -21.06 -21.20
N LEU A 4 -2.16 -21.08 -19.91
CA LEU A 4 -3.21 -20.21 -19.35
C LEU A 4 -2.87 -19.64 -17.95
N ALA A 5 -1.63 -19.73 -17.47
CA ALA A 5 -1.28 -19.29 -16.11
C ALA A 5 -0.95 -17.78 -15.99
N THR A 6 -0.51 -17.11 -17.06
CA THR A 6 -0.08 -15.70 -17.01
C THR A 6 -1.20 -14.65 -16.92
N PRO A 7 -2.40 -14.81 -17.53
CA PRO A 7 -3.43 -13.76 -17.43
C PRO A 7 -4.13 -13.69 -16.07
N LEU A 8 -4.02 -14.73 -15.22
CA LEU A 8 -4.67 -14.75 -13.91
C LEU A 8 -3.98 -13.82 -12.89
N ILE A 9 -2.65 -13.70 -12.97
CA ILE A 9 -1.86 -12.85 -12.06
C ILE A 9 -2.09 -11.36 -12.38
N ILE A 10 -2.26 -11.00 -13.65
CA ILE A 10 -2.63 -9.65 -14.08
C ILE A 10 -4.11 -9.36 -13.73
N ALA A 11 -5.00 -10.37 -13.81
CA ALA A 11 -6.39 -10.21 -13.41
C ALA A 11 -6.55 -9.97 -11.90
N LEU A 12 -5.73 -10.58 -11.05
CA LEU A 12 -5.72 -10.32 -9.60
C LEU A 12 -5.27 -8.88 -9.25
N ALA A 13 -4.45 -8.25 -10.10
CA ALA A 13 -4.16 -6.82 -10.02
C ALA A 13 -5.27 -5.93 -10.64
N ALA A 14 -6.13 -6.48 -11.49
CA ALA A 14 -7.16 -5.76 -12.25
C ALA A 14 -8.60 -5.91 -11.71
N THR A 15 -8.85 -6.79 -10.72
CA THR A 15 -10.18 -6.93 -10.09
C THR A 15 -10.51 -5.83 -9.06
N ALA A 16 -9.71 -4.78 -8.97
CA ALA A 16 -10.03 -3.54 -8.24
C ALA A 16 -11.03 -2.62 -9.00
N GLY A 17 -11.75 -3.19 -9.98
CA GLY A 17 -12.67 -2.48 -10.84
C GLY A 17 -14.13 -2.78 -10.52
N THR A 18 -14.84 -1.75 -10.06
CA THR A 18 -16.31 -1.60 -10.00
C THR A 18 -17.03 -2.21 -8.79
N THR A 19 -17.09 -1.44 -7.72
CA THR A 19 -18.37 -1.19 -7.01
C THR A 19 -18.33 0.23 -6.42
N SER A 20 -19.08 1.13 -7.05
CA SER A 20 -19.30 2.49 -6.54
C SER A 20 -20.21 2.44 -5.32
N ALA A 21 -19.66 2.16 -4.14
CA ALA A 21 -20.32 2.55 -2.90
C ALA A 21 -19.96 4.02 -2.66
N GLN A 22 -20.92 4.92 -2.90
CA GLN A 22 -20.83 6.31 -2.45
C GLN A 22 -20.67 6.32 -0.93
N LEU A 23 -19.42 6.41 -0.47
CA LEU A 23 -19.09 6.80 0.89
C LEU A 23 -19.58 8.25 1.06
N THR A 24 -20.72 8.42 1.72
CA THR A 24 -21.13 9.72 2.24
C THR A 24 -20.27 9.99 3.46
N LEU A 25 -19.22 10.78 3.27
CA LEU A 25 -18.41 11.31 4.37
C LEU A 25 -19.28 12.26 5.21
N PRO A 26 -19.21 12.24 6.55
CA PRO A 26 -19.80 13.30 7.37
C PRO A 26 -19.11 14.65 7.03
N PRO A 27 -19.80 15.79 7.22
CA PRO A 27 -19.28 17.09 6.78
C PRO A 27 -17.95 17.40 7.48
N THR A 28 -16.88 17.46 6.68
CA THR A 28 -15.56 17.88 7.10
C THR A 28 -15.61 19.33 7.58
N ALA A 29 -14.83 19.66 8.61
CA ALA A 29 -14.64 21.02 9.10
C ALA A 29 -14.28 21.99 7.94
N PRO A 30 -14.61 23.29 8.05
CA PRO A 30 -14.31 24.26 7.00
C PRO A 30 -12.82 24.25 6.67
N LYS A 31 -12.51 23.96 5.40
CA LYS A 31 -11.15 23.93 4.85
C LYS A 31 -10.42 25.24 5.19
N PRO A 32 -9.20 25.21 5.74
CA PRO A 32 -8.36 26.39 5.76
C PRO A 32 -8.10 26.87 4.33
N GLU A 33 -8.09 28.20 4.12
CA GLU A 33 -7.72 28.79 2.83
C GLU A 33 -6.29 28.38 2.49
N ARG A 34 -6.15 27.65 1.38
CA ARG A 34 -4.87 27.15 0.88
C ARG A 34 -4.06 28.31 0.31
N PRO A 35 -2.74 28.36 0.51
CA PRO A 35 -1.89 29.16 -0.37
C PRO A 35 -2.05 28.65 -1.81
N GLU A 36 -2.28 29.57 -2.74
CA GLU A 36 -2.37 29.26 -4.17
C GLU A 36 -0.98 28.84 -4.66
N TYR A 37 -0.85 27.61 -5.17
CA TYR A 37 0.37 27.20 -5.85
C TYR A 37 0.48 27.96 -7.17
N ILE A 38 1.45 28.87 -7.25
CA ILE A 38 1.79 29.56 -8.50
C ILE A 38 2.93 28.76 -9.13
N PRO A 39 2.69 28.02 -10.23
CA PRO A 39 3.76 27.34 -10.93
C PRO A 39 4.84 28.37 -11.35
N PRO A 40 6.14 28.00 -11.32
CA PRO A 40 7.18 28.87 -11.84
C PRO A 40 6.84 29.29 -13.27
N SER A 41 7.03 30.58 -13.57
CA SER A 41 6.59 31.21 -14.82
C SER A 41 6.95 30.37 -16.03
N GLU A 42 5.95 30.10 -16.88
CA GLU A 42 6.08 29.33 -18.13
C GLU A 42 7.36 29.73 -18.87
N ARG A 43 8.24 28.75 -19.13
CA ARG A 43 9.32 28.95 -20.10
C ARG A 43 8.66 29.41 -21.40
N VAL A 44 9.10 30.57 -21.87
CA VAL A 44 8.69 31.24 -23.12
C VAL A 44 8.30 30.19 -24.18
N GLN A 45 7.04 30.23 -24.62
CA GLN A 45 6.52 29.38 -25.68
C GLN A 45 7.47 29.39 -26.89
N GLN A 46 8.16 28.27 -27.11
CA GLN A 46 8.84 27.98 -28.36
C GLN A 46 7.89 27.28 -29.34
N PRO A 47 8.12 27.40 -30.66
CA PRO A 47 7.23 26.88 -31.69
C PRO A 47 7.09 25.35 -31.60
N PRO A 48 6.01 24.76 -32.13
CA PRO A 48 5.79 23.32 -32.04
C PRO A 48 6.76 22.60 -32.98
N GLU A 49 7.67 21.79 -32.45
CA GLU A 49 8.48 20.88 -33.26
C GLU A 49 8.61 19.46 -32.66
N ALA A 50 8.31 18.50 -33.55
CA ALA A 50 8.80 17.12 -33.60
C ALA A 50 8.16 16.09 -32.63
N PRO A 51 8.22 14.77 -32.97
CA PRO A 51 7.38 13.74 -32.37
C PRO A 51 7.61 13.72 -30.87
N THR A 52 6.55 13.56 -30.09
CA THR A 52 6.64 13.34 -28.65
C THR A 52 7.61 12.20 -28.41
N ASN A 53 8.86 12.53 -28.06
CA ASN A 53 9.79 11.56 -27.53
C ASN A 53 9.11 11.04 -26.26
N GLN A 54 8.46 9.88 -26.39
CA GLN A 54 7.76 9.26 -25.29
C GLN A 54 8.80 9.00 -24.21
N PHE A 55 8.63 9.63 -23.05
CA PHE A 55 9.56 9.50 -21.94
C PHE A 55 9.83 8.01 -21.66
N ASN A 56 11.11 7.64 -21.58
CA ASN A 56 11.52 6.26 -21.33
C ASN A 56 12.17 6.15 -19.95
N PRO A 57 11.46 5.63 -18.93
CA PRO A 57 11.98 5.54 -17.57
C PRO A 57 13.22 4.63 -17.48
N THR A 58 13.43 3.70 -18.43
CA THR A 58 14.63 2.82 -18.44
C THR A 58 15.93 3.54 -18.77
N SER A 59 15.86 4.77 -19.28
CA SER A 59 17.05 5.59 -19.56
C SER A 59 17.48 6.50 -18.42
N VAL A 60 16.73 6.52 -17.31
CA VAL A 60 16.99 7.37 -16.14
C VAL A 60 17.54 6.50 -15.01
N GLU A 61 18.72 6.86 -14.48
CA GLU A 61 19.29 6.22 -13.30
C GLU A 61 18.49 6.61 -12.04
N TYR A 62 18.22 5.65 -11.16
CA TYR A 62 17.46 5.88 -9.93
C TYR A 62 18.00 5.00 -8.79
N THR A 63 17.62 5.36 -7.56
CA THR A 63 17.95 4.56 -6.36
C THR A 63 16.85 3.54 -6.08
N SER A 64 17.18 2.25 -6.01
CA SER A 64 16.21 1.19 -5.68
C SER A 64 15.56 1.42 -4.31
N ILE A 65 14.29 1.03 -4.18
CA ILE A 65 13.51 1.16 -2.93
C ILE A 65 13.61 -0.07 -2.02
N TYR A 66 14.51 -1.00 -2.35
CA TYR A 66 14.75 -2.24 -1.64
C TYR A 66 16.25 -2.48 -1.51
N THR A 67 16.62 -3.32 -0.53
CA THR A 67 17.99 -3.78 -0.35
C THR A 67 18.07 -5.26 -0.67
N VAL A 68 19.11 -5.67 -1.40
CA VAL A 68 19.47 -7.07 -1.58
C VAL A 68 20.56 -7.40 -0.56
N ASN A 69 20.27 -8.33 0.34
CA ASN A 69 21.20 -8.75 1.38
C ASN A 69 22.24 -9.75 0.82
N ASP A 70 23.30 -9.99 1.58
CA ASP A 70 24.41 -10.88 1.20
C ASP A 70 23.96 -12.34 0.92
N ASP A 71 22.88 -12.78 1.55
CA ASP A 71 22.28 -14.10 1.35
C ASP A 71 21.32 -14.17 0.15
N GLY A 72 21.19 -13.07 -0.61
CA GLY A 72 20.30 -12.94 -1.76
C GLY A 72 18.85 -12.66 -1.40
N THR A 73 18.52 -12.48 -0.12
CA THR A 73 17.17 -12.06 0.30
C THR A 73 16.94 -10.59 -0.01
N ILE A 74 15.67 -10.21 -0.19
CA ILE A 74 15.26 -8.84 -0.45
C ILE A 74 14.53 -8.29 0.76
N THR A 75 15.02 -7.16 1.27
CA THR A 75 14.33 -6.36 2.27
C THR A 75 13.64 -5.19 1.59
N GLY A 76 12.31 -5.15 1.68
CA GLY A 76 11.49 -4.07 1.12
C GLY A 76 11.55 -2.78 1.93
N PRO A 77 10.90 -1.70 1.45
CA PRO A 77 10.90 -0.42 2.13
C PRO A 77 10.10 -0.46 3.45
N THR A 78 10.52 0.34 4.43
CA THR A 78 9.81 0.49 5.71
C THR A 78 8.48 1.23 5.52
N LYS A 79 8.42 2.20 4.61
CA LYS A 79 7.21 2.92 4.19
C LYS A 79 6.48 2.15 3.08
N HIS A 80 5.25 2.56 2.76
CA HIS A 80 4.51 2.03 1.61
C HIS A 80 5.37 2.16 0.33
N PHE A 81 5.40 1.11 -0.49
CA PHE A 81 6.37 1.04 -1.60
C PHE A 81 6.15 2.13 -2.66
N GLU A 82 4.91 2.57 -2.89
CA GLU A 82 4.63 3.69 -3.81
C GLU A 82 5.11 5.03 -3.24
N ILE A 83 5.07 5.23 -1.91
CA ILE A 83 5.66 6.40 -1.25
C ILE A 83 7.18 6.38 -1.40
N ALA A 84 7.80 5.21 -1.20
CA ALA A 84 9.24 5.06 -1.40
C ALA A 84 9.64 5.30 -2.86
N ALA A 85 8.81 4.87 -3.82
CA ALA A 85 9.02 5.09 -5.25
C ALA A 85 8.94 6.57 -5.62
N LEU A 86 7.96 7.31 -5.09
CA LEU A 86 7.88 8.77 -5.24
C LEU A 86 9.13 9.45 -4.66
N LYS A 87 9.54 9.07 -3.45
CA LYS A 87 10.70 9.66 -2.78
C LYS A 87 12.01 9.43 -3.54
N ASN A 88 12.17 8.28 -4.17
CA ASN A 88 13.38 7.92 -4.92
C ASN A 88 13.30 8.30 -6.41
N ASN A 89 12.22 8.96 -6.83
CA ASN A 89 12.08 9.43 -8.21
C ASN A 89 13.01 10.63 -8.45
N PRO A 90 14.01 10.52 -9.33
CA PRO A 90 14.99 11.60 -9.57
C PRO A 90 14.39 12.83 -10.27
N LEU A 91 13.15 12.74 -10.75
CA LEU A 91 12.42 13.86 -11.33
C LEU A 91 11.68 14.70 -10.29
N ILE A 92 11.54 14.20 -9.06
CA ILE A 92 10.89 14.91 -7.94
C ILE A 92 12.00 15.56 -7.12
N ASP A 93 12.00 16.90 -7.08
CA ASP A 93 12.95 17.65 -6.26
C ASP A 93 12.46 17.80 -4.80
N GLU A 94 13.30 18.40 -3.96
CA GLU A 94 13.03 18.55 -2.52
C GLU A 94 11.80 19.44 -2.26
N GLU A 95 11.63 20.52 -3.02
CA GLU A 95 10.48 21.43 -2.88
C GLU A 95 9.16 20.73 -3.23
N LEU A 96 9.13 19.98 -4.34
CA LEU A 96 7.97 19.18 -4.69
C LEU A 96 7.71 18.06 -3.66
N TRP A 97 8.78 17.46 -3.11
CA TRP A 97 8.64 16.44 -2.07
C TRP A 97 8.02 16.99 -0.78
N GLU A 98 8.41 18.18 -0.33
CA GLU A 98 7.79 18.83 0.84
C GLU A 98 6.28 19.02 0.64
N PHE A 99 5.87 19.39 -0.57
CA PHE A 99 4.45 19.53 -0.91
C PHE A 99 3.73 18.17 -0.97
N LEU A 100 4.39 17.15 -1.54
CA LEU A 100 3.86 15.78 -1.57
C LEU A 100 3.69 15.21 -0.17
N ASP A 101 4.61 15.48 0.77
CA ASP A 101 4.55 14.96 2.14
C ASP A 101 3.24 15.38 2.83
N VAL A 102 2.80 16.62 2.64
CA VAL A 102 1.50 17.12 3.14
C VAL A 102 0.32 16.35 2.55
N ILE A 103 0.32 16.12 1.23
CA ILE A 103 -0.75 15.39 0.52
C ILE A 103 -0.77 13.91 0.93
N LEU A 104 0.40 13.32 1.13
CA LEU A 104 0.52 11.93 1.56
C LEU A 104 0.06 11.76 3.01
N GLU A 105 0.18 12.78 3.87
CA GLU A 105 -0.40 12.78 5.20
C GLU A 105 -1.93 12.80 5.15
N GLU A 106 -2.56 13.62 4.30
CA GLU A 106 -4.02 13.59 4.10
C GLU A 106 -4.49 12.19 3.66
N ARG A 107 -3.76 11.55 2.73
CA ARG A 107 -4.04 10.17 2.31
C ARG A 107 -3.89 9.18 3.45
N SER A 108 -2.87 9.37 4.27
CA SER A 108 -2.60 8.57 5.47
C SER A 108 -3.80 8.61 6.43
N GLU A 109 -4.37 9.79 6.68
CA GLU A 109 -5.58 9.97 7.50
C GLU A 109 -6.80 9.25 6.88
N GLU A 110 -7.01 9.36 5.57
CA GLU A 110 -8.09 8.61 4.89
C GLU A 110 -7.97 7.09 5.12
N MET A 111 -6.75 6.56 5.17
CA MET A 111 -6.51 5.14 5.42
C MET A 111 -6.76 4.73 6.86
N GLU A 112 -6.59 5.65 7.83
CA GLU A 112 -7.03 5.43 9.21
C GLU A 112 -8.55 5.36 9.30
N VAL A 113 -9.27 6.12 8.47
CA VAL A 113 -10.73 6.03 8.39
C VAL A 113 -11.18 4.62 7.98
N VAL A 114 -10.54 4.04 6.97
CA VAL A 114 -10.80 2.66 6.55
C VAL A 114 -10.49 1.67 7.67
N ALA A 115 -9.33 1.84 8.31
CA ALA A 115 -8.85 0.93 9.35
C ALA A 115 -9.73 0.92 10.61
N HIS A 116 -10.24 2.08 11.09
CA HIS A 116 -11.14 2.08 12.24
C HIS A 116 -12.55 1.60 11.89
N LYS A 117 -12.98 1.75 10.64
CA LYS A 117 -14.28 1.25 10.18
C LYS A 117 -14.29 -0.28 10.04
N TYR A 118 -13.15 -0.86 9.67
CA TYR A 118 -13.02 -2.29 9.38
C TYR A 118 -11.85 -2.99 10.13
N PRO A 119 -11.66 -2.80 11.45
CA PRO A 119 -10.47 -3.27 12.14
C PRO A 119 -10.39 -4.80 12.17
N ARG A 120 -11.54 -5.50 12.29
CA ARG A 120 -11.59 -6.97 12.19
C ARG A 120 -11.13 -7.45 10.82
N GLN A 121 -11.53 -6.79 9.75
CA GLN A 121 -11.12 -7.20 8.40
C GLN A 121 -9.62 -6.98 8.18
N CYS A 122 -9.03 -5.92 8.75
CA CYS A 122 -7.58 -5.76 8.77
C CYS A 122 -6.88 -6.92 9.51
N ILE A 123 -7.37 -7.28 10.70
CA ILE A 123 -6.85 -8.41 11.47
C ILE A 123 -6.99 -9.73 10.69
N ASP A 124 -8.16 -9.99 10.10
CA ASP A 124 -8.43 -11.23 9.37
C ASP A 124 -7.55 -11.32 8.11
N ALA A 125 -7.37 -10.21 7.38
CA ALA A 125 -6.46 -10.13 6.25
C ALA A 125 -5.04 -10.57 6.64
N ILE A 126 -4.52 -10.03 7.75
CA ILE A 126 -3.16 -10.29 8.24
C ILE A 126 -3.01 -11.70 8.81
N THR A 127 -3.94 -12.14 9.65
CA THR A 127 -3.76 -13.33 10.50
C THR A 127 -4.29 -14.62 9.88
N THR A 128 -5.25 -14.52 8.96
CA THR A 128 -5.93 -15.72 8.42
C THR A 128 -6.01 -15.73 6.90
N LEU A 129 -6.56 -14.70 6.27
CA LEU A 129 -6.97 -14.75 4.87
C LEU A 129 -5.79 -14.71 3.91
N ILE A 130 -4.87 -13.74 4.04
CA ILE A 130 -3.68 -13.67 3.18
C ILE A 130 -2.75 -14.86 3.47
N PRO A 131 -2.39 -15.20 4.73
CA PRO A 131 -1.49 -16.34 4.97
C PRO A 131 -2.00 -17.67 4.44
N LYS A 132 -3.33 -17.89 4.42
CA LYS A 132 -3.96 -19.13 3.95
C LYS A 132 -4.44 -19.05 2.50
N PHE A 133 -4.24 -17.93 1.81
CA PHE A 133 -4.73 -17.75 0.46
C PHE A 133 -4.13 -18.80 -0.49
N ASP A 134 -4.98 -19.50 -1.21
CA ASP A 134 -4.60 -20.42 -2.26
C ASP A 134 -5.34 -20.06 -3.54
N VAL A 135 -4.59 -19.90 -4.63
CA VAL A 135 -5.14 -19.56 -5.94
C VAL A 135 -6.11 -20.61 -6.45
N GLU A 136 -6.02 -21.87 -6.01
CA GLU A 136 -6.94 -22.94 -6.41
C GLU A 136 -8.20 -23.01 -5.54
N ASP A 137 -8.12 -22.59 -4.27
CA ASP A 137 -9.23 -22.69 -3.31
C ASP A 137 -10.21 -21.51 -3.44
N GLU A 138 -11.38 -21.79 -4.04
CA GLU A 138 -12.47 -20.84 -4.21
C GLU A 138 -12.96 -20.21 -2.89
N ALA A 139 -12.97 -20.97 -1.79
CA ALA A 139 -13.44 -20.46 -0.51
C ALA A 139 -12.49 -19.38 0.03
N THR A 140 -11.17 -19.60 -0.08
CA THR A 140 -10.17 -18.59 0.32
C THR A 140 -10.20 -17.40 -0.62
N ARG A 141 -10.34 -17.60 -1.94
CA ARG A 141 -10.47 -16.50 -2.92
C ARG A 141 -11.68 -15.62 -2.63
N THR A 142 -12.84 -16.22 -2.39
CA THR A 142 -14.09 -15.48 -2.14
C THR A 142 -14.01 -14.71 -0.83
N SER A 143 -13.51 -15.34 0.23
CA SER A 143 -13.36 -14.71 1.54
C SER A 143 -12.38 -13.53 1.48
N LEU A 144 -11.25 -13.72 0.79
CA LEU A 144 -10.28 -12.67 0.58
C LEU A 144 -10.86 -11.53 -0.26
N ALA A 145 -11.56 -11.82 -1.36
CA ALA A 145 -12.17 -10.81 -2.21
C ALA A 145 -13.18 -9.93 -1.43
N ASN A 146 -13.96 -10.53 -0.53
CA ASN A 146 -14.89 -9.77 0.31
C ASN A 146 -14.14 -8.79 1.24
N VAL A 147 -13.05 -9.24 1.87
CA VAL A 147 -12.24 -8.38 2.74
C VAL A 147 -11.49 -7.31 1.94
N THR A 148 -10.83 -7.68 0.84
CA THR A 148 -10.11 -6.71 0.03
C THR A 148 -11.08 -5.69 -0.57
N SER A 149 -12.28 -6.06 -1.00
CA SER A 149 -13.27 -5.08 -1.50
C SER A 149 -13.62 -3.97 -0.52
N SER A 150 -13.51 -4.23 0.79
CA SER A 150 -13.79 -3.26 1.85
C SER A 150 -12.58 -2.39 2.19
N LEU A 151 -11.36 -2.90 1.96
CA LEU A 151 -10.10 -2.24 2.32
C LEU A 151 -9.46 -1.51 1.13
N THR A 152 -9.57 -2.06 -0.07
CA THR A 152 -8.85 -1.59 -1.26
C THR A 152 -9.41 -0.26 -1.73
N GLN A 153 -8.51 0.60 -2.19
CA GLN A 153 -8.85 1.88 -2.80
C GLN A 153 -8.97 1.70 -4.31
N PRO A 154 -9.91 2.41 -4.98
CA PRO A 154 -10.12 2.26 -6.42
C PRO A 154 -8.95 2.79 -7.26
N THR A 155 -8.01 3.52 -6.65
CA THR A 155 -6.87 4.13 -7.33
C THR A 155 -5.65 3.98 -6.43
N GLY A 156 -4.55 3.45 -6.98
CA GLY A 156 -3.25 3.37 -6.30
C GLY A 156 -2.68 4.76 -6.01
N LEU A 157 -1.76 4.85 -5.05
CA LEU A 157 -1.30 6.11 -4.48
C LEU A 157 -0.64 7.01 -5.51
N ILE A 158 0.25 6.50 -6.37
CA ILE A 158 0.91 7.32 -7.41
C ILE A 158 -0.13 7.94 -8.35
N SER A 159 -1.10 7.14 -8.81
CA SER A 159 -2.17 7.62 -9.68
C SER A 159 -3.11 8.58 -8.96
N TRP A 160 -3.39 8.37 -7.68
CA TRP A 160 -4.18 9.28 -6.87
C TRP A 160 -3.49 10.64 -6.72
N VAL A 161 -2.18 10.67 -6.45
CA VAL A 161 -1.39 11.90 -6.39
C VAL A 161 -1.41 12.63 -7.74
N GLN A 162 -1.36 11.91 -8.88
CA GLN A 162 -1.51 12.53 -10.21
C GLN A 162 -2.85 13.27 -10.33
N THR A 163 -3.95 12.72 -9.80
CA THR A 163 -5.26 13.40 -9.83
C THR A 163 -5.33 14.68 -9.00
N GLN A 164 -4.39 14.88 -8.06
CA GLN A 164 -4.24 16.14 -7.32
C GLN A 164 -3.56 17.24 -8.14
N GLY A 165 -3.09 16.94 -9.37
CA GLY A 165 -2.47 17.90 -10.29
C GLY A 165 -1.01 18.24 -9.97
N VAL A 166 -0.35 17.41 -9.16
CA VAL A 166 0.98 17.68 -8.60
C VAL A 166 2.11 17.08 -9.43
N LEU A 167 1.89 15.88 -9.95
CA LEU A 167 2.89 15.14 -10.72
C LEU A 167 2.68 15.33 -12.22
N THR A 168 3.77 15.48 -12.96
CA THR A 168 3.75 15.36 -14.43
C THR A 168 3.61 13.90 -14.85
N ASP A 169 3.23 13.68 -16.12
CA ASP A 169 3.13 12.33 -16.68
C ASP A 169 4.49 11.59 -16.67
N GLU A 170 5.63 12.29 -16.81
CA GLU A 170 6.95 11.65 -16.69
C GLU A 170 7.25 11.23 -15.25
N MET A 171 6.91 12.08 -14.26
CA MET A 171 7.08 11.74 -12.84
C MET A 171 6.24 10.53 -12.46
N VAL A 172 5.01 10.45 -12.95
CA VAL A 172 4.13 9.28 -12.74
C VAL A 172 4.74 8.03 -13.36
N GLN A 173 5.16 8.09 -14.63
CA GLN A 173 5.78 6.95 -15.32
C GLN A 173 7.06 6.49 -14.62
N MET A 174 7.90 7.41 -14.16
CA MET A 174 9.12 7.08 -13.43
C MET A 174 8.82 6.45 -12.07
N SER A 175 7.87 7.00 -11.30
CA SER A 175 7.49 6.44 -9.99
C SER A 175 6.88 5.03 -10.14
N GLN A 176 6.02 4.84 -11.14
CA GLN A 176 5.45 3.53 -11.46
C GLN A 176 6.53 2.54 -11.90
N PHE A 177 7.53 3.00 -12.67
CA PHE A 177 8.67 2.16 -13.07
C PHE A 177 9.47 1.68 -11.85
N ILE A 178 9.79 2.56 -10.90
CA ILE A 178 10.50 2.21 -9.66
C ILE A 178 9.68 1.24 -8.80
N ALA A 179 8.37 1.49 -8.64
CA ALA A 179 7.47 0.59 -7.91
C ALA A 179 7.35 -0.79 -8.59
N ASN A 180 7.28 -0.82 -9.92
CA ASN A 180 7.24 -2.05 -10.70
C ASN A 180 8.55 -2.83 -10.61
N ASP A 181 9.71 -2.17 -10.61
CA ASP A 181 10.99 -2.83 -10.41
C ASP A 181 11.02 -3.60 -9.08
N TYR A 182 10.58 -2.98 -8.00
CA TYR A 182 10.49 -3.64 -6.70
C TYR A 182 9.54 -4.84 -6.72
N THR A 183 8.31 -4.68 -7.24
CA THR A 183 7.33 -5.76 -7.25
C THR A 183 7.79 -6.95 -8.10
N GLN A 184 8.35 -6.70 -9.28
CA GLN A 184 8.92 -7.76 -10.14
C GLN A 184 10.11 -8.44 -9.47
N THR A 185 11.01 -7.67 -8.87
CA THR A 185 12.19 -8.22 -8.19
C THR A 185 11.78 -9.08 -7.00
N MET A 186 10.81 -8.64 -6.20
CA MET A 186 10.30 -9.43 -5.08
C MET A 186 9.57 -10.70 -5.53
N MET A 187 8.79 -10.63 -6.62
CA MET A 187 8.16 -11.82 -7.21
C MET A 187 9.20 -12.84 -7.71
N MET A 188 10.27 -12.37 -8.36
CA MET A 188 11.37 -13.23 -8.77
C MET A 188 12.10 -13.82 -7.57
N ASN A 189 12.32 -13.03 -6.52
CA ASN A 189 12.92 -13.49 -5.27
C ASN A 189 12.09 -14.59 -4.61
N ILE A 190 10.77 -14.42 -4.49
CA ILE A 190 9.85 -15.46 -3.99
C ILE A 190 9.99 -16.74 -4.82
N LYS A 191 10.01 -16.62 -6.15
CA LYS A 191 10.14 -17.78 -7.04
C LYS A 191 11.48 -18.51 -6.89
N ASN A 192 12.58 -17.76 -6.78
CA ASN A 192 13.93 -18.31 -6.75
C ASN A 192 14.30 -18.90 -5.38
N ASN A 193 13.72 -18.37 -4.31
CA ASN A 193 13.98 -18.79 -2.93
C ASN A 193 12.86 -19.65 -2.32
N ALA A 194 11.82 -19.99 -3.09
CA ALA A 194 10.80 -20.93 -2.66
C ALA A 194 11.42 -22.31 -2.34
N PRO A 195 10.94 -23.01 -1.29
CA PRO A 195 11.33 -24.38 -1.02
C PRO A 195 11.15 -25.27 -2.26
N LYS A 196 12.14 -26.12 -2.55
CA LYS A 196 12.20 -26.92 -3.80
C LYS A 196 11.10 -27.97 -3.91
N ASP A 197 10.45 -28.28 -2.80
CA ASP A 197 9.33 -29.21 -2.68
C ASP A 197 7.98 -28.56 -3.00
N LEU A 198 7.90 -27.23 -3.11
CA LEU A 198 6.68 -26.56 -3.57
C LEU A 198 6.46 -26.76 -5.07
N THR A 199 5.20 -26.98 -5.42
CA THR A 199 4.70 -26.96 -6.79
C THR A 199 4.71 -25.54 -7.37
N GLU A 200 4.66 -25.43 -8.71
CA GLU A 200 4.56 -24.12 -9.38
C GLU A 200 3.33 -23.33 -8.92
N LEU A 201 2.22 -24.01 -8.64
CA LEU A 201 0.99 -23.38 -8.16
C LEU A 201 1.13 -22.83 -6.75
N GLU A 202 1.81 -23.55 -5.84
CA GLU A 202 2.08 -23.05 -4.49
C GLU A 202 2.98 -21.81 -4.51
N VAL A 203 3.97 -21.77 -5.42
CA VAL A 203 4.80 -20.58 -5.63
C VAL A 203 3.97 -19.41 -6.17
N ILE A 204 3.03 -19.66 -7.09
CA ILE A 204 2.09 -18.64 -7.58
C ILE A 204 1.21 -18.13 -6.42
N SER A 205 0.74 -19.01 -5.54
CA SER A 205 -0.01 -18.62 -4.34
C SER A 205 0.82 -17.71 -3.43
N LEU A 206 2.11 -18.00 -3.21
CA LEU A 206 3.02 -17.12 -2.46
C LEU A 206 3.17 -15.73 -3.11
N GLN A 207 3.33 -15.67 -4.44
CA GLN A 207 3.41 -14.40 -5.17
C GLN A 207 2.10 -13.62 -5.09
N ALA A 208 0.96 -14.30 -5.21
CA ALA A 208 -0.35 -13.68 -5.09
C ALA A 208 -0.59 -13.11 -3.69
N ARG A 209 -0.17 -13.80 -2.63
CA ARG A 209 -0.20 -13.28 -1.25
C ARG A 209 0.57 -11.97 -1.12
N PHE A 210 1.77 -11.90 -1.69
CA PHE A 210 2.58 -10.68 -1.73
C PHE A 210 1.84 -9.53 -2.44
N LEU A 211 1.30 -9.77 -3.63
CA LEU A 211 0.58 -8.75 -4.42
C LEU A 211 -0.68 -8.26 -3.72
N VAL A 212 -1.49 -9.17 -3.18
CA VAL A 212 -2.70 -8.84 -2.43
C VAL A 212 -2.36 -7.98 -1.22
N ARG A 213 -1.35 -8.40 -0.43
CA ARG A 213 -0.91 -7.62 0.72
C ARG A 213 -0.43 -6.23 0.31
N GLY A 214 0.32 -6.13 -0.78
CA GLY A 214 0.75 -4.85 -1.36
C GLY A 214 -0.43 -3.95 -1.74
N GLY A 215 -1.49 -4.52 -2.32
CA GLY A 215 -2.70 -3.78 -2.73
C GLY A 215 -3.54 -3.24 -1.58
N ILE A 216 -3.41 -3.81 -0.37
CA ILE A 216 -4.06 -3.31 0.85
C ILE A 216 -3.05 -2.73 1.85
N ASP A 217 -1.81 -2.46 1.45
CA ASP A 217 -0.75 -2.04 2.37
C ASP A 217 -1.06 -0.67 3.01
N GLU A 218 -1.65 0.25 2.24
CA GLU A 218 -2.11 1.57 2.72
C GLU A 218 -3.08 1.46 3.93
N PRO A 219 -4.24 0.78 3.84
CA PRO A 219 -5.14 0.62 4.98
C PRO A 219 -4.54 -0.22 6.11
N LEU A 220 -3.66 -1.19 5.81
CA LEU A 220 -2.96 -1.95 6.87
C LEU A 220 -1.98 -1.07 7.66
N ARG A 221 -1.39 -0.05 7.04
CA ARG A 221 -0.57 0.96 7.74
C ARG A 221 -1.41 1.90 8.59
N GLY A 222 -2.59 2.31 8.10
CA GLY A 222 -3.59 3.01 8.92
C GLY A 222 -3.99 2.18 10.14
N PHE A 223 -4.23 0.87 9.94
CA PHE A 223 -4.46 -0.07 11.04
C PHE A 223 -3.29 -0.09 12.01
N GLY A 224 -2.04 -0.13 11.52
CA GLY A 224 -0.85 -0.09 12.37
C GLY A 224 -0.81 1.17 13.26
N ARG A 225 -1.00 2.36 12.69
CA ARG A 225 -0.99 3.61 13.49
C ARG A 225 -2.04 3.59 14.59
N LEU A 226 -3.27 3.22 14.26
CA LEU A 226 -4.35 3.11 15.25
C LEU A 226 -4.09 2.01 16.28
N ALA A 227 -3.59 0.84 15.85
CA ALA A 227 -3.26 -0.28 16.73
C ALA A 227 -2.17 0.12 17.75
N ARG A 228 -1.17 0.90 17.34
CA ARG A 228 -0.15 1.44 18.23
C ARG A 228 -0.77 2.29 19.32
N PHE A 229 -1.61 3.25 18.93
CA PHE A 229 -2.33 4.09 19.87
C PHE A 229 -3.21 3.27 20.83
N VAL A 230 -3.93 2.26 20.31
CA VAL A 230 -4.76 1.34 21.12
C VAL A 230 -3.91 0.62 22.17
N ILE A 231 -2.77 0.05 21.79
CA ILE A 231 -1.90 -0.70 22.69
C ILE A 231 -1.28 0.22 23.76
N GLU A 232 -0.80 1.40 23.35
CA GLU A 232 -0.18 2.39 24.26
C GLU A 232 -1.17 2.93 25.31
N ASN A 233 -2.43 3.16 24.92
CA ASN A 233 -3.44 3.76 25.79
C ASN A 233 -4.27 2.76 26.60
N ASN A 234 -4.05 1.45 26.41
CA ASN A 234 -4.76 0.41 27.15
C ASN A 234 -3.77 -0.58 27.79
N PRO A 235 -3.04 -0.18 28.86
CA PRO A 235 -2.11 -1.07 29.56
C PRO A 235 -2.81 -2.36 30.02
N GLY A 236 -2.20 -3.50 29.72
CA GLY A 236 -2.75 -4.82 30.03
C GLY A 236 -3.76 -5.37 29.02
N LEU A 237 -4.03 -4.64 27.92
CA LEU A 237 -4.84 -5.16 26.81
C LEU A 237 -4.15 -6.34 26.10
N VAL A 238 -2.83 -6.28 25.97
CA VAL A 238 -1.99 -7.31 25.35
C VAL A 238 -0.82 -7.67 26.28
N GLU A 239 -0.47 -8.95 26.36
CA GLU A 239 0.54 -9.45 27.33
C GLU A 239 1.97 -8.96 27.03
N ASN A 240 2.35 -8.85 25.75
CA ASN A 240 3.70 -8.49 25.31
C ASN A 240 3.76 -7.08 24.69
N ALA A 241 3.07 -6.10 25.30
CA ALA A 241 2.94 -4.76 24.73
C ALA A 241 4.28 -4.09 24.40
N ASP A 242 5.25 -4.13 25.32
CA ASP A 242 6.56 -3.48 25.14
C ASP A 242 7.36 -4.08 23.97
N GLU A 243 7.33 -5.41 23.81
CA GLU A 243 8.00 -6.10 22.70
C GLU A 243 7.36 -5.74 21.37
N ILE A 244 6.03 -5.72 21.31
CA ILE A 244 5.29 -5.37 20.09
C ILE A 244 5.58 -3.91 19.72
N LEU A 245 5.51 -2.98 20.68
CA LEU A 245 5.71 -1.55 20.42
C LEU A 245 7.14 -1.20 19.95
N ALA A 246 8.13 -2.05 20.25
CA ALA A 246 9.49 -1.90 19.76
C ALA A 246 9.65 -2.22 18.25
N LEU A 247 8.71 -2.97 17.67
CA LEU A 247 8.71 -3.32 16.24
C LEU A 247 8.34 -2.11 15.36
N GLN A 248 8.70 -2.19 14.07
CA GLN A 248 8.37 -1.17 13.07
C GLN A 248 7.80 -1.80 11.78
N GLY A 249 7.13 -0.97 10.96
CA GLY A 249 6.64 -1.37 9.64
C GLY A 249 5.72 -2.59 9.69
N ASN A 250 5.97 -3.55 8.80
CA ASN A 250 5.13 -4.75 8.64
C ASN A 250 5.21 -5.69 9.84
N GLU A 251 6.36 -5.78 10.51
CA GLU A 251 6.54 -6.66 11.68
C GLU A 251 5.63 -6.20 12.82
N PHE A 252 5.58 -4.89 13.07
CA PHE A 252 4.66 -4.30 14.04
C PHE A 252 3.19 -4.58 13.68
N ILE A 253 2.81 -4.34 12.42
CA ILE A 253 1.43 -4.56 11.94
C ILE A 253 1.02 -6.02 12.15
N ASP A 254 1.91 -6.97 11.83
CA ASP A 254 1.64 -8.40 11.94
C ASP A 254 1.44 -8.84 13.38
N ASP A 255 2.31 -8.39 14.28
CA ASP A 255 2.24 -8.80 15.69
C ASP A 255 1.15 -8.06 16.46
N ALA A 256 0.88 -6.80 16.14
CA ALA A 256 -0.27 -6.08 16.66
C ALA A 256 -1.59 -6.75 16.24
N ALA A 257 -1.73 -7.16 14.97
CA ALA A 257 -2.92 -7.86 14.51
C ALA A 257 -3.14 -9.20 15.23
N LYS A 258 -2.07 -9.99 15.44
CA LYS A 258 -2.14 -11.23 16.22
C LYS A 258 -2.56 -10.96 17.66
N ALA A 259 -1.94 -9.97 18.32
CA ALA A 259 -2.20 -9.64 19.71
C ALA A 259 -3.62 -9.10 19.94
N LEU A 260 -4.14 -8.32 19.01
CA LEU A 260 -5.50 -7.76 19.07
C LEU A 260 -6.57 -8.76 18.59
N SER A 261 -6.19 -9.85 17.91
CA SER A 261 -7.14 -10.82 17.34
C SER A 261 -8.14 -11.43 18.34
N PRO A 262 -7.81 -11.70 19.62
CA PRO A 262 -8.75 -12.28 20.57
C PRO A 262 -9.81 -11.30 21.09
N ILE A 263 -9.64 -9.99 20.86
CA ILE A 263 -10.57 -8.96 21.32
C ILE A 263 -11.87 -9.07 20.53
N GLU A 264 -13.02 -9.02 21.21
CA GLU A 264 -14.34 -9.05 20.56
C GLU A 264 -14.56 -7.85 19.63
N ASP A 265 -15.28 -8.07 18.51
CA ASP A 265 -15.48 -7.08 17.45
C ASP A 265 -16.03 -5.74 17.95
N GLN A 266 -17.01 -5.77 18.84
CA GLN A 266 -17.62 -4.55 19.39
C GLN A 266 -16.60 -3.74 20.19
N LYS A 267 -15.77 -4.41 21.01
CA LYS A 267 -14.73 -3.75 21.78
C LYS A 267 -13.61 -3.25 20.88
N LEU A 268 -13.23 -4.02 19.86
CA LEU A 268 -12.24 -3.63 18.88
C LEU A 268 -12.66 -2.36 18.12
N GLN A 269 -13.91 -2.31 17.63
CA GLN A 269 -14.45 -1.12 16.97
C GLN A 269 -14.44 0.11 17.89
N GLN A 270 -14.83 -0.06 19.16
CA GLN A 270 -14.78 1.02 20.13
C GLN A 270 -13.35 1.55 20.32
N LEU A 271 -12.38 0.65 20.55
CA LEU A 271 -10.98 1.02 20.77
C LEU A 271 -10.38 1.75 19.56
N PHE A 272 -10.65 1.28 18.35
CA PHE A 272 -10.13 1.90 17.13
C PHE A 272 -10.79 3.25 16.83
N LEU A 273 -12.08 3.41 17.13
CA LEU A 273 -12.76 4.70 17.03
C LEU A 273 -12.22 5.70 18.06
N GLU A 274 -11.98 5.27 19.30
CA GLU A 274 -11.35 6.08 20.34
C GLU A 274 -9.93 6.48 19.92
N ALA A 275 -9.15 5.57 19.34
CA ALA A 275 -7.83 5.89 18.81
C ALA A 275 -7.89 6.93 17.69
N HIS A 276 -8.77 6.76 16.71
CA HIS A 276 -8.90 7.69 15.59
C HIS A 276 -9.32 9.10 16.02
N ASN A 277 -10.14 9.23 17.07
CA ASN A 277 -10.58 10.55 17.55
C ASN A 277 -9.53 11.28 18.41
N ASN A 278 -8.50 10.58 18.90
CA ASN A 278 -7.50 11.11 19.83
C ASN A 278 -6.07 11.12 19.25
N ASN A 279 -5.90 10.66 18.02
CA ASN A 279 -4.68 10.79 17.22
C ASN A 279 -4.68 12.19 16.57
#